data_AF-Q6EEJ0-F1
#
_entry.id   AF-Q6EEJ0-F1
#
_cell.length_a   1.000
_cell.length_b   1.000
_cell.length_c   1.000
_cell.angle_alpha   90.00
_cell.angle_beta   90.00
_cell.angle_gamma   90.00
#
_symmetry.space_group_name_H-M   'P 1'
#
loop_
_entity.id
_entity.type
_entity.pdbx_description
1 polymer ?
#
loop_
_entity_poly.entity_id
_entity_poly.type
_entity_poly.pdbx_seq_one_letter_code
_entity_poly.pdbx_strand_id
1 'polypeptide(L)' 'DDDNMFRFDYSPEFLLWALRPPGWLLQWHCGVRVSSNKKLVGFISAIPA' A
#
# COMPACT_ATOMS: atom_id res chain seq x y z
N ASP A 1 3.08 11.63 13.26
CA ASP A 1 3.59 12.29 14.47
C ASP A 1 2.59 13.35 14.88
N ASP A 2 2.45 13.66 16.16
CA ASP A 2 1.32 14.48 16.65
C ASP A 2 1.35 15.93 16.12
N ASP A 3 2.52 16.40 15.69
CA ASP A 3 2.74 17.74 15.13
C ASP A 3 2.78 17.76 13.58
N ASN A 4 2.54 16.62 12.91
CA ASN A 4 2.60 16.47 11.44
C ASN A 4 3.91 16.90 10.78
N MET A 5 5.01 16.91 11.53
CA MET A 5 6.36 17.17 11.03
C MET A 5 6.90 16.01 10.20
N PHE A 6 6.35 14.80 10.34
CA PHE A 6 6.87 13.60 9.69
C PHE A 6 5.79 12.80 8.97
N ARG A 7 6.09 12.46 7.72
CA ARG A 7 5.31 11.53 6.93
C ARG A 7 6.23 10.44 6.42
N PHE A 8 5.82 9.19 6.55
CA PHE A 8 6.53 8.10 5.91
C PHE A 8 6.48 8.27 4.40
N ASP A 9 7.66 8.32 3.78
CA ASP A 9 7.85 8.32 2.33
C ASP A 9 8.39 6.95 1.92
N TYR A 10 7.49 5.98 1.81
CA TYR A 10 7.87 4.61 1.46
C TYR A 10 8.40 4.56 0.03
N SER A 11 9.65 4.12 -0.14
CA SER A 11 10.22 3.94 -1.48
C SER A 11 9.50 2.82 -2.25
N PRO A 12 9.47 2.88 -3.59
CA PRO A 12 8.90 1.80 -4.40
C PRO A 12 9.51 0.42 -4.10
N GLU A 13 10.82 0.36 -3.89
CA GLU A 13 11.57 -0.86 -3.59
C GLU A 13 11.18 -1.43 -2.23
N PHE A 14 11.03 -0.56 -1.23
CA PHE A 14 10.60 -0.96 0.10
C PHE A 14 9.19 -1.56 0.07
N LEU A 15 8.25 -0.95 -0.67
CA LEU A 15 6.90 -1.49 -0.82
C LEU A 15 6.89 -2.85 -1.52
N LEU A 16 7.73 -3.04 -2.55
CA LEU A 16 7.85 -4.34 -3.20
C LEU A 16 8.39 -5.41 -2.26
N TRP A 17 9.43 -5.09 -1.49
CA TRP A 17 10.01 -5.99 -0.49
C TRP A 17 9.01 -6.37 0.61
N ALA A 18 8.34 -5.37 1.20
CA ALA A 18 7.42 -5.59 2.32
C ALA A 18 6.11 -6.29 1.92
N LEU A 19 5.57 -6.00 0.73
CA LEU A 19 4.24 -6.46 0.33
C LEU A 19 4.23 -7.78 -0.45
N ARG A 20 5.41 -8.30 -0.84
CA ARG A 20 5.55 -9.50 -1.68
C ARG A 20 6.48 -10.58 -1.10
N PRO A 21 6.34 -10.99 0.17
CA PRO A 21 7.07 -12.13 0.70
C PRO A 21 6.61 -13.44 0.02
N PRO A 22 7.37 -14.55 0.09
CA PRO A 22 6.96 -15.84 -0.48
C PRO A 22 5.53 -16.24 -0.06
N GLY A 23 4.71 -16.63 -1.03
CA GLY A 23 3.31 -17.01 -0.80
C GLY A 23 2.31 -15.85 -0.72
N TRP A 24 2.74 -14.59 -0.92
CA TRP A 24 1.81 -13.46 -1.05
C TRP A 24 0.83 -13.66 -2.21
N LEU A 25 -0.36 -13.07 -2.09
CA LEU A 25 -1.40 -13.18 -3.09
C LEU A 25 -1.87 -11.79 -3.55
N LEU A 26 -2.06 -11.62 -4.87
CA LEU A 26 -2.44 -10.34 -5.46
C LEU A 26 -3.78 -9.81 -4.95
N GLN A 27 -4.75 -10.70 -4.69
CA GLN A 27 -6.06 -10.31 -4.17
C GLN A 27 -6.01 -9.71 -2.76
N TRP A 28 -4.89 -9.85 -2.04
CA TRP A 28 -4.70 -9.21 -0.74
C TRP A 28 -4.25 -7.75 -0.85
N HIS A 29 -3.93 -7.27 -2.06
CA HIS A 29 -3.61 -5.88 -2.32
C HIS A 29 -4.87 -5.17 -2.83
N CYS A 30 -5.59 -4.52 -1.93
CA CYS A 30 -6.87 -3.90 -2.21
C CYS A 30 -6.72 -2.37 -2.35
N GLY A 31 -7.05 -1.84 -3.52
CA GLY A 31 -7.03 -0.39 -3.80
C GLY A 31 -8.41 0.16 -4.16
N VAL A 32 -8.77 1.31 -3.60
CA VAL A 32 -10.02 2.02 -3.89
C VAL A 32 -9.75 3.22 -4.78
N ARG A 33 -10.47 3.33 -5.90
CA ARG A 33 -10.33 4.42 -6.88
C ARG A 33 -11.63 5.16 -7.06
N VAL A 34 -11.53 6.48 -7.28
CA VAL A 34 -12.67 7.30 -7.71
C VAL A 34 -13.10 6.87 -9.10
N SER A 35 -14.39 6.57 -9.31
CA SER A 35 -14.86 5.96 -10.56
C SER A 35 -14.63 6.85 -11.80
N SER A 36 -14.82 8.17 -11.67
CA SER A 36 -14.77 9.13 -12.78
C SER A 36 -13.36 9.40 -13.31
N ASN A 37 -12.35 9.48 -12.44
CA ASN A 37 -10.97 9.86 -12.82
C ASN A 37 -9.91 8.80 -12.46
N LYS A 38 -10.33 7.67 -11.89
CA LYS A 38 -9.47 6.54 -11.48
C LYS A 38 -8.39 6.90 -10.45
N LYS A 39 -8.45 8.06 -9.80
CA LYS A 39 -7.54 8.46 -8.73
C LYS A 39 -7.61 7.45 -7.58
N LEU A 40 -6.46 6.93 -7.15
CA LEU A 40 -6.35 6.06 -5.99
C LEU A 40 -6.53 6.89 -4.71
N VAL A 41 -7.43 6.47 -3.83
CA VAL A 41 -7.78 7.20 -2.59
C VAL A 41 -7.64 6.36 -1.33
N GLY A 42 -7.47 5.05 -1.46
CA GLY A 42 -7.23 4.15 -0.34
C GLY A 42 -6.51 2.89 -0.80
N PHE A 43 -5.71 2.33 0.10
CA PHE A 43 -4.98 1.10 -0.12
C PHE A 43 -4.86 0.34 1.20
N ILE A 44 -5.06 -0.98 1.17
CA ILE A 44 -4.75 -1.90 2.27
C ILE A 44 -4.12 -3.16 1.68
N SER A 45 -3.22 -3.77 2.44
CA SER A 45 -2.48 -4.97 2.04
C SER A 45 -2.42 -5.98 3.19
N ALA A 46 -2.38 -7.26 2.85
CA ALA A 46 -2.03 -8.33 3.78
C ALA A 46 -0.89 -9.19 3.22
N ILE A 47 -0.17 -9.86 4.11
CA ILE A 47 0.91 -10.79 3.80
C ILE A 47 0.70 -12.10 4.58
N PRO A 48 1.22 -13.24 4.09
CA PRO A 48 1.23 -14.46 4.89
C PRO A 48 2.23 -14.31 6.05
N ALA A 49 1.91 -14.91 7.19
CA ALA A 49 2.76 -14.94 8.39
C ALA A 49 3.50 -16.27 8.52
#